data_AF-H7ELP4-F1
#
_entry.id   AF-H7ELP4-F1
#
_cell.length_a   1.000
_cell.length_b   1.000
_cell.length_c   1.000
_cell.angle_alpha   90.00
_cell.angle_beta   90.00
_cell.angle_gamma   90.00
#
_symmetry.space_group_name_H-M   'P 1'
#
loop_
_entity.id
_entity.type
_entity.pdbx_description
1 polymer ?
#
loop_
_entity_poly.entity_id
_entity_poly.type
_entity_poly.pdbx_seq_one_letter_code
_entity_poly.pdbx_strand_id
1 'polypeptide(L)'
;MKRTVIKDEDTLENILTMKRNLKHLRKIAGWTSEELGNQLGLSKQTINGLENNPDIPMSRVQYLALLTIFEAKAEDDSNDALNVSLNNLFFEKDIYKKNKTEIDSGIAIIAESVAKVGIGSAIVASFMSTIFTPLGLVATPVAITGAILSSILLKNKDKDK
;
A
#
# COMPACT_ATOMS: atom_id res chain seq x y z
N MET A 1 -17.27 -16.29 1.99
CA MET A 1 -17.14 -14.84 1.70
C MET A 1 -18.31 -14.09 2.36
N LYS A 2 -18.12 -13.56 3.58
CA LYS A 2 -19.13 -12.72 4.23
C LYS A 2 -19.10 -11.34 3.55
N ARG A 3 -20.07 -11.04 2.69
CA ARG A 3 -20.30 -9.65 2.26
C ARG A 3 -21.04 -8.93 3.37
N THR A 4 -20.29 -8.31 4.27
CA THR A 4 -20.87 -7.36 5.23
C THR A 4 -21.47 -6.20 4.44
N VAL A 5 -22.74 -5.87 4.70
CA VAL A 5 -23.41 -4.71 4.08
C VAL A 5 -22.65 -3.45 4.51
N ILE A 6 -21.90 -2.85 3.60
CA ILE A 6 -21.10 -1.65 3.86
C ILE A 6 -22.04 -0.44 3.83
N LYS A 7 -22.13 0.30 4.93
CA LYS A 7 -22.87 1.57 5.00
C LYS A 7 -22.25 2.59 4.03
N ASP A 8 -23.03 3.51 3.48
CA ASP A 8 -22.50 4.46 2.48
C ASP A 8 -21.39 5.36 3.04
N GLU A 9 -21.43 5.72 4.33
CA GLU A 9 -20.37 6.46 5.04
C GLU A 9 -19.05 5.68 5.10
N ASP A 10 -19.12 4.37 5.35
CA ASP A 10 -17.95 3.49 5.31
C ASP A 10 -17.35 3.37 3.92
N THR A 11 -18.18 3.48 2.88
CA THR A 11 -17.73 3.44 1.49
C THR A 11 -16.94 4.71 1.15
N LEU A 12 -17.38 5.87 1.61
CA LEU A 12 -16.70 7.14 1.36
C LEU A 12 -15.31 7.19 2.00
N GLU A 13 -15.18 6.79 3.27
CA GLU A 13 -13.87 6.74 3.93
C GLU A 13 -12.92 5.78 3.19
N ASN A 14 -13.42 4.62 2.74
CA ASN A 14 -12.63 3.68 1.96
C ASN A 14 -12.17 4.26 0.61
N ILE A 15 -13.04 5.00 -0.09
CA ILE A 15 -12.67 5.69 -1.34
C ILE A 15 -11.57 6.71 -1.09
N LEU A 16 -11.69 7.51 -0.02
CA LEU A 16 -10.67 8.51 0.35
C LEU A 16 -9.34 7.86 0.74
N THR A 17 -9.40 6.76 1.50
CA THR A 17 -8.23 5.97 1.90
C THR A 17 -7.54 5.34 0.70
N MET A 18 -8.29 4.76 -0.25
CA MET A 18 -7.76 4.25 -1.51
C MET A 18 -7.11 5.39 -2.31
N LYS A 19 -7.80 6.53 -2.48
CA LYS A 19 -7.27 7.65 -3.24
C LYS A 19 -5.95 8.17 -2.67
N ARG A 20 -5.83 8.30 -1.35
CA ARG A 20 -4.61 8.78 -0.66
C ARG A 20 -3.44 7.81 -0.83
N ASN A 21 -3.73 6.50 -0.83
CA ASN A 21 -2.71 5.45 -0.87
C ASN A 21 -2.51 4.84 -2.26
N LEU A 22 -3.23 5.28 -3.29
CA LEU A 22 -3.24 4.68 -4.63
C LEU A 22 -1.82 4.56 -5.21
N LYS A 23 -1.05 5.64 -5.15
CA LYS A 23 0.33 5.67 -5.65
C LYS A 23 1.24 4.70 -4.90
N HIS A 24 1.06 4.57 -3.59
CA HIS A 24 1.84 3.65 -2.77
C HIS A 24 1.48 2.20 -3.10
N LEU A 25 0.19 1.86 -3.12
CA LEU A 25 -0.30 0.53 -3.49
C LEU A 25 0.19 0.12 -4.88
N ARG A 26 0.16 1.03 -5.85
CA ARG A 26 0.69 0.79 -7.19
C ARG A 26 2.20 0.48 -7.17
N LYS A 27 2.99 1.24 -6.42
CA LYS A 27 4.43 0.99 -6.27
C LYS A 27 4.70 -0.36 -5.60
N ILE A 28 3.93 -0.71 -4.57
CA ILE A 28 4.03 -2.00 -3.86
C ILE A 28 3.66 -3.16 -4.80
N ALA A 29 2.68 -2.96 -5.67
CA ALA A 29 2.30 -3.91 -6.72
C ALA A 29 3.33 -4.02 -7.86
N GLY A 30 4.38 -3.19 -7.87
CA GLY A 30 5.40 -3.19 -8.91
C GLY A 30 4.94 -2.58 -10.23
N TRP A 31 3.84 -1.83 -10.25
CA TRP A 31 3.30 -1.24 -11.48
C TRP A 31 3.70 0.22 -11.69
N THR A 32 3.89 0.60 -12.94
CA THR A 32 3.89 1.98 -13.41
C THR A 32 2.45 2.50 -13.53
N SER A 33 2.25 3.83 -13.57
CA SER A 33 0.92 4.42 -13.76
C SER A 33 0.26 3.97 -15.08
N GLU A 34 1.06 3.62 -16.07
CA GLU A 34 0.61 3.12 -17.36
C GLU A 34 0.14 1.66 -17.26
N GLU A 35 0.91 0.80 -16.59
CA GLU A 35 0.50 -0.60 -16.35
C GLU A 35 -0.78 -0.68 -15.53
N LEU A 36 -0.91 0.12 -14.46
CA LEU A 36 -2.15 0.20 -13.69
C LEU A 36 -3.32 0.70 -14.55
N GLY A 37 -3.06 1.69 -15.42
CA GLY A 37 -4.06 2.16 -16.39
C GLY A 37 -4.53 1.03 -17.30
N ASN A 38 -3.59 0.25 -17.85
CA ASN A 38 -3.89 -0.88 -18.72
C ASN A 38 -4.72 -1.96 -18.01
N GLN A 39 -4.44 -2.27 -16.75
CA GLN A 39 -5.25 -3.23 -15.96
C GLN A 39 -6.71 -2.78 -15.79
N LEU A 40 -6.96 -1.47 -15.78
CA LEU A 40 -8.29 -0.88 -15.57
C LEU A 40 -8.97 -0.43 -16.86
N GLY A 41 -8.31 -0.52 -18.01
CA GLY A 41 -8.77 0.09 -19.26
C GLY A 41 -8.80 1.62 -19.22
N LEU A 42 -7.93 2.24 -18.42
CA LEU A 42 -7.81 3.69 -18.22
C LEU A 42 -6.49 4.23 -18.78
N SER A 43 -6.46 5.52 -19.11
CA SER A 43 -5.22 6.18 -19.54
C SER A 43 -4.27 6.42 -18.36
N LYS A 44 -2.96 6.50 -18.65
CA LYS A 44 -1.93 6.94 -17.69
C LYS A 44 -2.27 8.30 -17.06
N GLN A 45 -2.84 9.22 -17.84
CA GLN A 45 -3.26 10.54 -17.38
C GLN A 45 -4.37 10.44 -16.34
N THR A 46 -5.33 9.54 -16.54
CA THR A 46 -6.40 9.27 -15.57
C THR A 46 -5.83 8.76 -14.25
N ILE A 47 -4.93 7.79 -14.29
CA ILE A 47 -4.25 7.27 -13.09
C ILE A 47 -3.45 8.36 -12.39
N ASN A 48 -2.63 9.12 -13.13
CA ASN A 48 -1.86 10.21 -12.57
C ASN A 48 -2.75 11.29 -11.93
N GLY A 49 -3.90 11.59 -12.52
CA GLY A 49 -4.88 12.51 -11.95
C GLY A 49 -5.47 11.99 -10.64
N LEU A 50 -5.87 10.71 -10.61
CA LEU A 50 -6.39 10.09 -9.39
C LEU A 50 -5.36 10.07 -8.25
N GLU A 51 -4.08 9.84 -8.57
CA GLU A 51 -2.97 9.74 -7.61
C GLU A 51 -2.51 11.08 -7.05
N ASN A 52 -2.41 12.11 -7.87
CA ASN A 52 -1.70 13.34 -7.50
C ASN A 52 -2.64 14.53 -7.30
N ASN A 53 -3.89 14.48 -7.77
CA ASN A 53 -4.83 15.60 -7.66
C ASN A 53 -5.92 15.29 -6.63
N PRO A 54 -5.93 15.96 -5.46
CA PRO A 54 -6.93 15.72 -4.42
C PRO A 54 -8.34 16.06 -4.89
N ASP A 55 -8.48 17.06 -5.77
CA ASP A 55 -9.77 17.56 -6.26
C ASP A 55 -10.45 16.63 -7.29
N ILE A 56 -9.73 15.66 -7.85
CA ILE A 56 -10.32 14.69 -8.80
C ILE A 56 -10.98 13.57 -8.00
N PRO A 57 -12.32 13.45 -7.95
CA PRO A 57 -12.97 12.41 -7.17
C PRO A 57 -12.71 11.02 -7.76
N MET A 58 -12.61 10.02 -6.89
CA MET A 58 -12.62 8.61 -7.28
C MET A 58 -14.05 8.08 -7.18
N SER A 59 -14.56 7.47 -8.24
CA SER A 59 -15.92 6.90 -8.22
C SER A 59 -15.95 5.58 -7.44
N ARG A 60 -17.14 5.18 -6.95
CA ARG A 60 -17.32 3.89 -6.26
C ARG A 60 -16.91 2.70 -7.14
N VAL A 61 -17.20 2.77 -8.43
CA VAL A 61 -16.83 1.73 -9.40
C VAL A 61 -15.31 1.67 -9.56
N GLN A 62 -14.63 2.81 -9.67
CA GLN A 62 -13.16 2.87 -9.74
C GLN A 62 -12.51 2.31 -8.48
N TYR A 63 -13.03 2.66 -7.30
CA TYR A 63 -12.56 2.11 -6.03
C TYR A 63 -12.67 0.58 -5.98
N LEU A 64 -13.85 0.03 -6.33
CA LEU A 64 -14.05 -1.42 -6.32
C LEU A 64 -13.16 -2.12 -7.35
N ALA A 65 -13.04 -1.56 -8.55
CA ALA A 65 -12.14 -2.10 -9.58
C ALA A 65 -10.69 -2.13 -9.08
N LEU A 66 -10.20 -1.02 -8.50
CA LEU A 66 -8.86 -0.93 -7.91
C LEU A 66 -8.65 -1.96 -6.81
N LEU A 67 -9.59 -2.10 -5.87
CA LEU A 67 -9.49 -3.07 -4.79
C LEU A 67 -9.37 -4.49 -5.36
N THR A 68 -10.24 -4.86 -6.29
CA THR A 68 -10.25 -6.20 -6.90
C THR A 68 -8.95 -6.51 -7.64
N ILE A 69 -8.40 -5.58 -8.43
CA ILE A 69 -7.15 -5.85 -9.16
C ILE A 69 -5.94 -5.93 -8.23
N PHE A 70 -5.93 -5.17 -7.12
CA PHE A 70 -4.84 -5.25 -6.15
C PHE A 70 -4.94 -6.52 -5.31
N GLU A 71 -6.13 -6.97 -4.94
CA GLU A 71 -6.34 -8.27 -4.29
C GLU A 71 -5.85 -9.41 -5.18
N ALA A 72 -6.29 -9.43 -6.45
CA ALA A 72 -5.84 -10.42 -7.43
C ALA A 72 -4.31 -10.40 -7.60
N LYS A 73 -3.72 -9.20 -7.72
CA LYS A 73 -2.26 -9.05 -7.84
C LYS A 73 -1.52 -9.53 -6.59
N ALA A 74 -2.08 -9.32 -5.40
CA ALA A 74 -1.49 -9.79 -4.16
C ALA A 74 -1.48 -11.32 -4.07
N GLU A 75 -2.55 -11.97 -4.54
CA GLU A 75 -2.68 -13.42 -4.59
C GLU A 75 -1.76 -14.04 -5.66
N ASP A 76 -1.83 -13.55 -6.90
CA ASP A 76 -1.10 -14.12 -8.05
C ASP A 76 0.43 -14.08 -7.85
N ASP A 77 0.95 -12.98 -7.30
CA ASP A 77 2.38 -12.80 -7.08
C ASP A 77 2.85 -13.30 -5.70
N SER A 78 1.94 -13.79 -4.85
CA SER A 78 2.23 -14.00 -3.42
C SER A 78 2.89 -12.76 -2.78
N ASN A 79 2.36 -11.57 -3.11
CA ASN A 79 2.91 -10.30 -2.68
C ASN A 79 2.39 -9.94 -1.29
N ASP A 80 3.08 -10.45 -0.26
CA ASP A 80 2.76 -10.22 1.15
C ASP A 80 2.69 -8.72 1.50
N ALA A 81 3.55 -7.90 0.88
CA ALA A 81 3.58 -6.45 1.10
C ALA A 81 2.25 -5.80 0.74
N LEU A 82 1.72 -6.18 -0.43
CA LEU A 82 0.46 -5.66 -0.94
C LEU A 82 -0.71 -6.21 -0.12
N ASN A 83 -0.70 -7.51 0.17
CA ASN A 83 -1.76 -8.17 0.95
C ASN A 83 -1.94 -7.52 2.32
N VAL A 84 -0.84 -7.37 3.08
CA VAL A 84 -0.94 -6.77 4.42
C VAL A 84 -1.30 -5.28 4.35
N SER A 85 -0.85 -4.56 3.33
CA SER A 85 -1.27 -3.16 3.11
C SER A 85 -2.78 -3.06 2.87
N LEU A 86 -3.37 -3.94 2.04
CA LEU A 86 -4.82 -3.97 1.79
C LEU A 86 -5.61 -4.33 3.06
N ASN A 87 -5.15 -5.33 3.82
CA ASN A 87 -5.76 -5.72 5.10
C ASN A 87 -5.84 -4.56 6.10
N ASN A 88 -4.72 -3.86 6.27
CA ASN A 88 -4.65 -2.75 7.21
C ASN A 88 -5.47 -1.54 6.75
N LEU A 89 -5.51 -1.24 5.44
CA LEU A 89 -6.24 -0.09 4.94
C LEU A 89 -7.76 -0.29 4.92
N PHE A 90 -8.24 -1.50 4.61
CA PHE A 90 -9.65 -1.70 4.25
C PHE A 90 -10.39 -2.74 5.10
N PHE A 91 -9.68 -3.73 5.66
CA PHE A 91 -10.31 -4.85 6.36
C PHE A 91 -10.21 -4.73 7.90
N GLU A 92 -9.17 -4.08 8.42
CA GLU A 92 -8.93 -3.87 9.86
C GLU A 92 -9.30 -2.44 10.31
N LYS A 93 -10.55 -2.05 10.08
CA LYS A 93 -11.02 -0.66 10.24
C LYS A 93 -10.74 -0.01 11.60
N ASP A 94 -10.93 -0.74 12.69
CA ASP A 94 -10.73 -0.19 14.04
C ASP A 94 -9.27 0.13 14.31
N ILE A 95 -8.37 -0.70 13.76
CA ILE A 95 -6.93 -0.56 13.92
C ILE A 95 -6.41 0.52 12.98
N TYR A 96 -6.94 0.58 11.75
CA TYR A 96 -6.68 1.68 10.82
C TYR A 96 -7.04 3.04 11.43
N LYS A 97 -8.27 3.18 11.95
CA LYS A 97 -8.72 4.46 12.53
C LYS A 97 -7.87 4.90 13.72
N LYS A 98 -7.42 3.96 14.55
CA LYS A 98 -6.60 4.26 15.73
C LYS A 98 -5.16 4.65 15.38
N ASN A 99 -4.61 4.14 14.28
CA ASN A 99 -3.19 4.27 13.92
C ASN A 99 -3.00 4.77 12.47
N LYS A 100 -3.90 5.64 12.01
CA LYS A 100 -4.01 6.06 10.61
C LYS A 100 -2.68 6.62 10.07
N THR A 101 -2.03 7.48 10.85
CA THR A 101 -0.79 8.16 10.48
C THR A 101 0.37 7.18 10.37
N GLU A 102 0.46 6.25 11.31
CA GLU A 102 1.49 5.22 11.38
C GLU A 102 1.35 4.24 10.21
N ILE A 103 0.12 3.82 9.90
CA ILE A 103 -0.18 2.90 8.80
C ILE A 103 0.07 3.57 7.45
N ASP A 104 -0.46 4.77 7.21
CA ASP A 104 -0.23 5.51 5.96
C ASP A 104 1.28 5.77 5.75
N SER A 105 2.02 6.12 6.82
CA SER A 105 3.48 6.33 6.77
C SER A 105 4.25 5.03 6.51
N GLY A 106 3.87 3.93 7.15
CA GLY A 106 4.48 2.62 6.94
C GLY A 106 4.33 2.15 5.50
N ILE A 107 3.13 2.29 4.93
CA ILE A 107 2.83 1.96 3.54
C ILE A 107 3.66 2.83 2.58
N ALA A 108 3.82 4.13 2.86
CA ALA A 108 4.68 5.00 2.06
C ALA A 108 6.15 4.55 2.07
N ILE A 109 6.69 4.18 3.23
CA ILE A 109 8.07 3.68 3.36
C ILE A 109 8.28 2.40 2.56
N ILE A 110 7.32 1.46 2.62
CA ILE A 110 7.36 0.21 1.85
C ILE A 110 7.36 0.51 0.35
N ALA A 111 6.44 1.36 -0.11
CA ALA A 111 6.34 1.76 -1.50
C ALA A 111 7.65 2.35 -2.04
N GLU A 112 8.32 3.20 -1.27
CA GLU A 112 9.64 3.74 -1.65
C GLU A 112 10.75 2.69 -1.65
N SER A 113 10.70 1.73 -0.72
CA SER A 113 11.69 0.65 -0.61
C SER A 113 11.58 -0.34 -1.77
N VAL A 114 10.35 -0.74 -2.13
CA VAL A 114 10.07 -1.61 -3.29
C VAL A 114 10.51 -0.92 -4.58
N ALA A 115 10.14 0.36 -4.78
CA ALA A 115 10.44 1.09 -5.99
C ALA A 115 11.94 1.34 -6.23
N LYS A 116 12.73 1.55 -5.17
CA LYS A 116 14.16 1.91 -5.29
C LYS A 116 15.08 0.72 -5.45
N VAL A 117 14.74 -0.41 -4.87
CA VAL A 117 15.72 -1.49 -4.70
C VAL A 117 15.26 -2.82 -5.31
N GLY A 118 14.01 -2.90 -5.77
CA GLY A 118 13.45 -4.14 -6.33
C GLY A 118 13.53 -5.31 -5.33
N ILE A 119 13.62 -5.01 -4.03
CA ILE A 119 13.99 -5.99 -3.02
C ILE A 119 12.77 -6.83 -2.64
N GLY A 120 13.01 -8.14 -2.68
CA GLY A 120 12.09 -9.18 -2.25
C GLY A 120 11.64 -9.09 -0.79
N SER A 121 10.67 -9.93 -0.50
CA SER A 121 9.87 -10.05 0.73
C SER A 121 10.58 -9.81 2.07
N ALA A 122 11.89 -10.02 2.20
CA ALA A 122 12.62 -9.89 3.46
C ALA A 122 12.70 -8.45 4.04
N ILE A 123 12.92 -7.43 3.22
CA ILE A 123 12.95 -6.03 3.73
C ILE A 123 11.55 -5.58 4.11
N VAL A 124 10.57 -5.88 3.26
CA VAL A 124 9.15 -5.65 3.56
C VAL A 124 8.79 -6.34 4.89
N ALA A 125 9.06 -7.64 5.05
CA ALA A 125 8.74 -8.40 6.26
C ALA A 125 9.33 -7.77 7.52
N SER A 126 10.56 -7.26 7.46
CA SER A 126 11.18 -6.58 8.60
C SER A 126 10.48 -5.27 8.98
N PHE A 127 10.10 -4.43 8.01
CA PHE A 127 9.32 -3.21 8.27
C PHE A 127 7.90 -3.52 8.74
N MET A 128 7.26 -4.54 8.17
CA MET A 128 5.93 -4.99 8.58
C MET A 128 5.94 -5.46 10.03
N SER A 129 6.97 -6.20 10.44
CA SER A 129 7.10 -6.66 11.82
C SER A 129 7.29 -5.51 12.82
N THR A 130 8.00 -4.46 12.47
CA THR A 130 8.29 -3.36 13.41
C THR A 130 7.14 -2.37 13.55
N ILE A 131 6.35 -2.16 12.49
CA ILE A 131 5.25 -1.21 12.49
C ILE A 131 3.95 -1.85 13.00
N PHE A 132 3.64 -3.09 12.58
CA PHE A 132 2.33 -3.68 12.85
C PHE A 132 2.29 -4.56 14.11
N THR A 133 3.41 -5.19 14.53
CA THR A 133 3.45 -5.98 15.78
C THR A 133 3.12 -5.16 17.04
N PRO A 134 3.64 -3.93 17.22
CA PRO A 134 3.27 -3.08 18.36
C PRO A 134 1.79 -2.67 18.39
N LEU A 135 1.08 -2.79 17.26
CA LEU A 135 -0.35 -2.46 17.12
C LEU A 135 -1.27 -3.66 17.41
N GLY A 136 -0.73 -4.82 17.79
CA GLY A 136 -1.49 -6.04 18.08
C GLY A 136 -1.93 -6.82 16.84
N LEU A 137 -1.34 -6.51 15.69
CA LEU A 137 -1.60 -7.18 14.42
C LEU A 137 -0.59 -8.31 14.20
N VAL A 138 -1.09 -9.47 13.76
CA VAL A 138 -0.27 -10.67 13.59
C VAL A 138 0.60 -10.52 12.34
N ALA A 139 1.87 -10.17 12.55
CA ALA A 139 2.94 -10.37 11.58
C ALA A 139 3.77 -11.60 12.03
N THR A 140 3.69 -12.70 11.29
CA THR A 140 4.58 -13.86 11.48
C THR A 140 5.58 -13.93 10.31
N PRO A 141 6.83 -14.40 10.51
CA PRO A 141 7.95 -13.61 11.02
C PRO A 141 9.20 -13.66 10.09
N VAL A 142 10.04 -12.63 10.04
CA VAL A 142 11.51 -12.77 10.15
C VAL A 142 12.09 -11.50 10.78
N ALA A 143 12.80 -11.69 11.89
CA ALA A 143 13.45 -10.66 12.69
C ALA A 143 14.48 -9.85 11.90
N ILE A 144 14.33 -8.52 11.83
CA ILE A 144 15.46 -7.62 11.61
C ILE A 144 15.34 -6.38 12.49
N THR A 145 16.04 -6.45 13.62
CA THR A 145 16.34 -5.36 14.53
C THR A 145 17.20 -4.32 13.81
N GLY A 146 16.71 -3.08 13.67
CA GLY A 146 17.50 -1.83 13.64
C GLY A 146 18.61 -1.60 12.60
N ALA A 147 19.08 -2.60 11.85
CA ALA A 147 20.29 -2.52 11.03
C ALA A 147 20.03 -2.19 9.55
N ILE A 148 18.82 -2.41 9.04
CA ILE A 148 18.50 -2.20 7.61
C ILE A 148 18.17 -0.75 7.29
N LEU A 149 17.55 0.00 8.21
CA LEU A 149 17.35 1.44 8.03
C LEU A 149 18.68 2.17 7.88
N SER A 150 19.68 1.80 8.70
CA SER A 150 21.03 2.36 8.63
C SER A 150 21.75 2.00 7.32
N SER A 151 21.64 0.76 6.81
CA SER A 151 22.33 0.39 5.58
C SER A 151 21.72 1.04 4.32
N ILE A 152 20.39 1.26 4.29
CA ILE A 152 19.71 1.98 3.21
C ILE A 152 20.00 3.50 3.27
N LEU A 153 20.05 4.08 4.48
CA LEU A 153 20.40 5.50 4.67
C LEU A 153 21.89 5.79 4.38
N LEU A 154 22.80 4.87 4.73
CA LEU A 154 24.24 5.02 4.47
C LEU A 154 24.55 4.94 2.96
N LYS A 155 23.84 4.12 2.19
CA LYS A 155 24.09 3.96 0.74
C LYS A 155 23.72 5.19 -0.11
N ASN A 156 22.89 6.09 0.41
CA ASN A 156 22.55 7.35 -0.26
C ASN A 156 23.48 8.52 0.11
N LYS A 157 24.24 8.43 1.22
CA LYS A 157 25.13 9.52 1.65
C LYS A 157 26.50 9.51 0.93
N ASP A 158 26.89 8.37 0.35
CA ASP A 158 28.14 8.24 -0.43
C ASP A 158 28.00 8.66 -1.90
N LYS A 159 26.81 9.08 -2.36
CA LYS A 159 26.61 9.57 -3.74
C LYS A 159 26.70 11.08 -3.92
N ASP A 160 26.87 11.85 -2.84
CA ASP A 160 27.00 13.32 -2.87
C ASP A 160 28.41 13.81 -2.51
N LYS A 161 29.46 13.01 -2.79
CA LYS A 161 30.86 13.46 -2.76
C LYS A 161 31.34 13.89 -4.13
#